data_AF-A0A517TWW2-F1
#
_entry.id   AF-A0A517TWW2-F1
#
_cell.length_a   1.000
_cell.length_b   1.000
_cell.length_c   1.000
_cell.angle_alpha   90.00
_cell.angle_beta   90.00
_cell.angle_gamma   90.00
#
_symmetry.space_group_name_H-M   'P 1'
#
loop_
_entity.id
_entity.type
_entity.pdbx_description
1 polymer ?
#
loop_
_entity_poly.entity_id
_entity_poly.type
_entity_poly.pdbx_seq_one_letter_code
_entity_poly.pdbx_strand_id
1 'polypeptide(L)'
;MLSVQLECRDCGWWTLCGEAEVVRRLRPLGHFRRATDPPEEIVREVLATHGQGLTCDRCKRPALTVKLDPDQTDGDDWEQVVICEICREPISPERLEFNPGARRCVGCQDAADRGRSFVEPDYCPKCGALLEIRVSRGAGPTRYKLFCTGSPACRL
;
A
#
# COMPACT_ATOMS: atom_id res chain seq x y z
N MET A 1 9.99 -19.29 -5.31
CA MET A 1 9.96 -18.71 -6.69
C MET A 1 10.42 -17.28 -6.53
N LEU A 2 11.73 -17.06 -6.51
CA LEU A 2 12.31 -15.75 -6.15
C LEU A 2 11.86 -14.63 -7.09
N SER A 3 11.14 -13.64 -6.55
CA SER A 3 10.83 -12.36 -7.18
C SER A 3 11.48 -11.25 -6.36
N VAL A 4 12.22 -10.37 -7.03
CA VAL A 4 12.92 -9.28 -6.36
C VAL A 4 12.70 -7.98 -7.12
N GLN A 5 12.32 -6.93 -6.40
CA GLN A 5 12.24 -5.59 -6.96
C GLN A 5 13.58 -4.87 -6.77
N LEU A 6 14.16 -4.38 -7.85
CA LEU A 6 15.34 -3.54 -7.83
C LEU A 6 14.92 -2.10 -8.10
N GLU A 7 15.39 -1.16 -7.28
CA GLU A 7 15.08 0.27 -7.39
C GLU A 7 16.35 1.11 -7.33
N CYS A 8 16.56 2.01 -8.29
CA CYS A 8 17.71 2.90 -8.32
C CYS A 8 17.41 4.21 -7.59
N ARG A 9 18.21 4.54 -6.57
CA ARG A 9 18.05 5.79 -5.81
C ARG A 9 18.41 7.06 -6.61
N ASP A 10 19.31 6.95 -7.60
CA ASP A 10 19.75 8.12 -8.38
C ASP A 10 18.76 8.55 -9.46
N CYS A 11 18.12 7.59 -10.15
CA CYS A 11 17.30 7.88 -11.33
C CYS A 11 15.84 7.41 -11.23
N GLY A 12 15.46 6.79 -10.09
CA GLY A 12 14.11 6.26 -9.86
C GLY A 12 13.72 5.09 -10.76
N TRP A 13 14.68 4.52 -11.50
CA TRP A 13 14.42 3.35 -12.32
C TRP A 13 14.16 2.13 -11.43
N TRP A 14 13.12 1.38 -11.75
CA TRP A 14 12.82 0.13 -11.06
C TRP A 14 12.53 -0.99 -12.04
N THR A 15 12.75 -2.22 -11.60
CA THR A 15 12.38 -3.43 -12.35
C THR A 15 12.05 -4.55 -11.38
N LEU A 16 11.25 -5.50 -11.85
CA LEU A 16 11.09 -6.81 -11.21
C LEU A 16 12.04 -7.80 -11.87
N CYS A 17 12.80 -8.53 -11.06
CA CYS A 17 13.74 -9.55 -11.50
C CYS A 17 13.33 -10.89 -10.89
N GLY A 18 13.19 -11.91 -11.74
CA GLY A 18 13.14 -13.30 -11.29
C GLY A 18 14.54 -13.84 -10.99
N GLU A 19 14.62 -15.04 -10.41
CA GLU A 19 15.86 -15.74 -10.06
C GLU A 19 16.92 -15.74 -11.18
N ALA A 20 16.57 -16.18 -12.38
CA ALA A 20 17.51 -16.24 -13.51
C ALA A 20 18.09 -14.85 -13.87
N GLU A 21 17.29 -13.81 -13.73
CA GLU A 21 17.68 -12.43 -14.01
C GLU A 21 18.61 -11.88 -12.91
N VAL A 22 18.36 -12.23 -11.66
CA VAL A 22 19.25 -11.92 -10.53
C VAL A 22 20.60 -12.61 -10.71
N VAL A 23 20.62 -13.91 -11.00
CA VAL A 23 21.85 -14.68 -11.24
C VAL A 23 22.65 -14.07 -12.40
N ARG A 24 21.98 -13.68 -13.49
CA ARG A 24 22.61 -13.02 -14.64
C ARG A 24 23.32 -11.72 -14.24
N ARG A 25 22.74 -10.94 -13.32
CA ARG A 25 23.32 -9.68 -12.83
C ARG A 25 24.43 -9.87 -11.79
N LEU A 26 24.40 -10.94 -11.01
CA LEU A 26 25.44 -11.28 -10.03
C LEU A 26 26.69 -11.91 -10.68
N ARG A 27 26.57 -12.55 -11.84
CA ARG A 27 27.69 -13.15 -12.57
C ARG A 27 28.83 -12.17 -12.93
N PRO A 28 28.55 -10.97 -13.48
CA PRO A 28 29.57 -9.95 -13.71
C PRO A 28 30.35 -9.53 -12.46
N LEU A 29 29.72 -9.58 -11.28
CA LEU A 29 30.36 -9.28 -10.00
C LEU A 29 31.28 -10.42 -9.50
N GLY A 30 31.33 -11.54 -10.23
CA GLY A 30 32.18 -12.68 -9.91
C GLY A 30 31.50 -13.77 -9.09
N HIS A 31 30.22 -13.59 -8.73
CA HIS A 31 29.43 -14.61 -8.05
C HIS A 31 28.90 -15.64 -9.05
N PHE A 32 28.72 -16.89 -8.62
CA PHE A 32 28.16 -17.97 -9.44
C PHE A 32 28.90 -18.29 -10.76
N ARG A 33 30.19 -17.98 -10.88
CA ARG A 33 30.99 -18.25 -12.11
C ARG A 33 30.99 -19.73 -12.54
N ARG A 34 30.90 -20.66 -11.58
CA ARG A 34 30.96 -22.12 -11.80
C ARG A 34 29.61 -22.82 -11.61
N ALA A 35 28.61 -22.12 -11.10
CA ALA A 35 27.29 -22.68 -10.84
C ALA A 35 26.34 -22.26 -11.96
N THR A 36 25.98 -23.23 -12.82
CA THR A 36 25.03 -23.00 -13.92
C THR A 36 23.65 -22.66 -13.39
N ASP A 37 23.24 -23.34 -12.31
CA ASP A 37 21.94 -23.22 -11.66
C ASP A 37 22.12 -23.29 -10.13
N PRO A 38 22.49 -22.16 -9.49
CA PRO A 38 22.60 -22.11 -8.03
C PRO A 38 21.22 -22.18 -7.37
N PRO A 39 21.06 -22.89 -6.24
CA PRO A 39 19.78 -22.98 -5.54
C PRO A 39 19.33 -21.60 -5.03
N GLU A 40 18.02 -21.39 -5.03
CA GLU A 40 17.35 -20.12 -4.72
C GLU A 40 17.84 -19.47 -3.41
N GLU A 41 18.04 -20.28 -2.36
CA GLU A 41 18.49 -19.83 -1.03
C GLU A 41 19.84 -19.12 -1.10
N ILE A 42 20.80 -19.70 -1.84
CA ILE A 42 22.15 -19.13 -1.98
C ILE A 42 22.08 -17.85 -2.82
N VAL A 43 21.22 -17.81 -3.85
CA VAL A 43 21.01 -16.59 -4.66
C VAL A 43 20.47 -15.46 -3.79
N ARG A 44 19.53 -15.74 -2.89
CA ARG A 44 18.94 -14.77 -1.97
C ARG A 44 19.98 -14.24 -0.97
N GLU A 45 20.77 -15.12 -0.37
CA GLU A 45 21.82 -14.74 0.59
C GLU A 45 22.88 -13.84 -0.09
N VAL A 46 23.39 -14.26 -1.25
CA VAL A 46 24.38 -13.47 -2.00
C VAL A 46 23.80 -12.13 -2.45
N LEU A 47 22.52 -12.09 -2.87
CA LEU A 47 21.86 -10.86 -3.25
C LEU A 47 21.67 -9.90 -2.07
N ALA A 48 21.36 -10.41 -0.88
CA ALA A 48 21.23 -9.60 0.32
C ALA A 48 22.58 -8.97 0.71
N THR A 49 23.68 -9.72 0.63
CA THR A 49 25.02 -9.24 1.00
C THR A 49 25.66 -8.35 -0.08
N HIS A 50 25.49 -8.69 -1.36
CA HIS A 50 26.21 -8.05 -2.48
C HIS A 50 25.31 -7.23 -3.42
N GLY A 51 24.01 -7.15 -3.15
CA GLY A 51 23.04 -6.43 -3.98
C GLY A 51 23.32 -4.93 -4.12
N GLN A 52 23.98 -4.31 -3.13
CA GLN A 52 24.38 -2.91 -3.18
C GLN A 52 25.42 -2.62 -4.28
N GLY A 53 26.19 -3.62 -4.71
CA GLY A 53 27.16 -3.51 -5.80
C GLY A 53 26.54 -3.58 -7.19
N LEU A 54 25.23 -3.82 -7.31
CA LEU A 54 24.56 -3.93 -8.59
C LEU A 54 24.45 -2.56 -9.26
N THR A 55 24.82 -2.50 -10.54
CA THR A 55 24.74 -1.28 -11.33
C THR A 55 23.34 -1.12 -11.92
N CYS A 56 22.84 0.12 -11.90
CA CYS A 56 21.59 0.44 -12.57
C CYS A 56 21.76 0.37 -14.10
N ASP A 57 20.80 -0.23 -14.81
CA ASP A 57 20.87 -0.33 -16.27
C ASP A 57 20.83 1.03 -16.97
N ARG A 58 20.16 2.01 -16.35
CA ARG A 58 19.93 3.34 -16.91
C ARG A 58 21.06 4.31 -16.59
N CYS A 59 21.43 4.47 -15.31
CA CYS A 59 22.44 5.46 -14.89
C CYS A 59 23.84 4.87 -14.65
N LYS A 60 23.99 3.53 -14.71
CA LYS A 60 25.24 2.79 -14.47
C LYS A 60 25.91 3.02 -13.11
N ARG A 61 25.24 3.70 -12.18
CA ARG A 61 25.72 3.88 -10.80
C ARG A 61 25.38 2.64 -9.93
N PRO A 62 26.26 2.25 -9.01
CA PRO A 62 26.02 1.17 -8.06
C PRO A 62 25.18 1.67 -6.87
N ALA A 63 23.89 1.89 -7.12
CA ALA A 63 22.96 2.43 -6.12
C ALA A 63 21.57 1.77 -6.24
N LEU A 64 21.56 0.46 -6.49
CA LEU A 64 20.34 -0.33 -6.51
C LEU A 64 19.97 -0.76 -5.08
N THR A 65 18.78 -0.39 -4.66
CA THR A 65 18.12 -0.91 -3.46
C THR A 65 17.37 -2.17 -3.85
N VAL A 66 17.64 -3.25 -3.14
CA VAL A 66 16.95 -4.53 -3.30
C VAL A 66 15.77 -4.54 -2.34
N LYS A 67 14.56 -4.65 -2.86
CA LYS A 67 13.35 -4.96 -2.10
C LYS A 67 12.98 -6.40 -2.42
N LEU A 68 13.22 -7.28 -1.46
CA LEU A 68 12.71 -8.65 -1.51
C LEU A 68 11.20 -8.59 -1.33
N ASP A 69 10.48 -9.40 -2.10
CA ASP A 69 9.04 -9.52 -1.95
C ASP A 69 8.71 -9.99 -0.52
N PRO A 70 7.89 -9.27 0.26
CA PRO A 70 7.55 -9.65 1.63
C PRO A 70 6.86 -11.01 1.72
N ASP A 71 6.34 -11.54 0.62
CA ASP A 71 5.72 -12.88 0.55
C ASP A 71 6.74 -14.03 0.61
N GLN A 72 8.05 -13.76 0.54
CA GLN A 72 9.12 -14.79 0.53
C GLN A 72 10.15 -14.68 1.67
N THR A 73 9.99 -13.73 2.58
CA THR A 73 10.65 -13.81 3.90
C THR A 73 9.93 -14.87 4.73
N ASP A 74 10.68 -15.90 5.12
CA ASP A 74 10.26 -16.96 6.02
C ASP A 74 9.45 -16.42 7.21
N GLY A 75 8.13 -16.61 7.15
CA GLY A 75 7.30 -17.11 8.23
C GLY A 75 7.43 -16.55 9.65
N ASP A 76 7.72 -15.27 9.88
CA ASP A 76 7.82 -14.78 11.27
C ASP A 76 7.19 -13.40 11.57
N ASP A 77 6.29 -12.88 10.73
CA ASP A 77 5.46 -11.74 11.16
C ASP A 77 4.15 -11.55 10.36
N TRP A 78 3.45 -12.65 10.06
CA TRP A 78 2.03 -12.53 9.69
C TRP A 78 1.21 -12.21 10.94
N GLU A 79 1.45 -11.07 11.58
CA GLU A 79 0.38 -10.39 12.29
C GLU A 79 -0.70 -10.12 11.24
N GLN A 80 -1.76 -10.95 11.26
CA GLN A 80 -2.95 -10.68 10.47
C GLN A 80 -3.52 -9.36 10.97
N VAL A 81 -3.06 -8.26 10.38
CA VAL A 81 -3.54 -6.93 10.70
C VAL A 81 -5.00 -6.87 10.24
N VAL A 82 -5.91 -7.14 11.16
CA VAL A 82 -7.35 -6.99 10.90
C VAL A 82 -7.61 -5.49 10.82
N ILE A 83 -8.11 -5.04 9.67
CA ILE A 83 -8.34 -3.62 9.39
C ILE A 83 -9.80 -3.28 9.73
N CYS A 84 -10.02 -2.10 10.31
CA CYS A 84 -11.36 -1.58 10.58
C CYS A 84 -12.13 -1.31 9.27
N GLU A 85 -13.36 -1.80 9.15
CA GLU A 85 -14.22 -1.58 7.97
C GLU A 85 -14.57 -0.10 7.71
N ILE A 86 -14.43 0.77 8.73
CA ILE A 86 -14.83 2.17 8.66
C ILE A 86 -13.65 3.12 8.43
N CYS A 87 -12.71 3.19 9.37
CA CYS A 87 -11.57 4.13 9.29
C CYS A 87 -10.38 3.55 8.52
N ARG A 88 -10.40 2.26 8.17
CA ARG A 88 -9.28 1.53 7.54
C ARG A 88 -7.98 1.54 8.35
N GLU A 89 -8.05 1.84 9.63
CA GLU A 89 -6.93 1.72 10.55
C GLU A 89 -6.83 0.27 11.08
N PRO A 90 -5.62 -0.20 11.43
CA PRO A 90 -5.43 -1.50 12.06
C PRO A 90 -6.19 -1.58 13.39
N ILE A 91 -6.89 -2.70 13.61
CA ILE A 91 -7.55 -3.00 14.90
C ILE A 91 -6.47 -3.42 15.88
N SER A 92 -6.51 -2.87 17.11
CA SER A 92 -5.52 -3.19 18.14
C SER A 92 -5.50 -4.70 18.46
N PRO A 93 -4.31 -5.29 18.65
CA PRO A 93 -4.17 -6.72 18.94
C PRO A 93 -4.89 -7.12 20.23
N GLU A 94 -4.82 -6.29 21.28
CA GLU A 94 -5.56 -6.49 22.54
C GLU A 94 -7.08 -6.68 22.33
N ARG A 95 -7.66 -6.03 21.30
CA ARG A 95 -9.08 -6.17 20.97
C ARG A 95 -9.36 -7.44 20.19
N LEU A 96 -8.45 -7.87 19.33
CA LEU A 96 -8.56 -9.12 18.58
C LEU A 96 -8.35 -10.34 19.49
N GLU A 97 -7.50 -10.22 20.51
CA GLU A 97 -7.35 -11.22 21.57
C GLU A 97 -8.66 -11.44 22.35
N PHE A 98 -9.34 -10.34 22.71
CA PHE A 98 -10.60 -10.42 23.42
C PHE A 98 -11.80 -10.79 22.53
N ASN A 99 -11.81 -10.30 21.29
CA ASN A 99 -12.85 -10.59 20.30
C ASN A 99 -12.24 -10.77 18.90
N PRO A 100 -11.90 -12.01 18.52
CA PRO A 100 -11.31 -12.32 17.22
C PRO A 100 -12.22 -11.99 16.03
N GLY A 101 -13.54 -11.84 16.25
CA GLY A 101 -14.51 -11.48 15.23
C GLY A 101 -14.74 -9.96 15.06
N ALA A 102 -13.94 -9.12 15.73
CA ALA A 102 -14.13 -7.68 15.67
C ALA A 102 -13.83 -7.12 14.27
N ARG A 103 -14.85 -6.52 13.63
CA ARG A 103 -14.75 -5.87 12.31
C ARG A 103 -14.48 -4.37 12.37
N ARG A 104 -14.60 -3.78 13.56
CA ARG A 104 -14.50 -2.33 13.81
C ARG A 104 -13.54 -2.05 14.95
N CYS A 105 -12.73 -1.00 14.80
CA CYS A 105 -11.89 -0.48 15.88
C CYS A 105 -12.75 0.08 17.02
N VAL A 106 -12.15 0.26 18.20
CA VAL A 106 -12.84 0.79 19.39
C VAL A 106 -13.49 2.14 19.10
N GLY A 107 -12.78 3.05 18.43
CA GLY A 107 -13.28 4.39 18.12
C GLY A 107 -14.50 4.38 17.18
N CYS A 108 -14.48 3.54 16.14
CA CYS A 108 -15.61 3.42 15.22
C CYS A 108 -16.80 2.68 15.85
N GLN A 109 -16.53 1.71 16.73
CA GLN A 109 -17.58 1.02 17.48
C GLN A 109 -18.27 1.99 18.46
N ASP A 110 -17.50 2.72 19.26
CA ASP A 110 -18.01 3.72 20.22
C ASP A 110 -18.76 4.87 19.51
N ALA A 111 -18.28 5.31 18.33
CA ALA A 111 -19.01 6.27 17.52
C ALA A 111 -20.37 5.73 17.04
N ALA A 112 -20.43 4.47 16.59
CA ALA A 112 -21.67 3.82 16.19
C ALA A 112 -22.63 3.63 17.37
N ASP A 113 -22.11 3.22 18.54
CA ASP A 113 -22.89 3.02 19.77
C ASP A 113 -23.49 4.35 20.28
N ARG A 114 -22.79 5.47 20.04
CA ARG A 114 -23.28 6.84 20.30
C ARG A 114 -24.23 7.38 19.23
N GLY A 115 -24.63 6.57 18.26
CA GLY A 115 -25.54 6.96 17.19
C GLY A 115 -24.94 7.88 16.13
N ARG A 116 -23.61 8.02 16.06
CA ARG A 116 -22.96 8.65 14.90
C ARG A 116 -22.92 7.64 13.77
N SER A 117 -23.86 7.75 12.83
CA SER A 117 -23.76 7.04 11.56
C SER A 117 -22.61 7.65 10.77
N PHE A 118 -21.72 6.78 10.26
CA PHE A 118 -20.85 7.14 9.15
C PHE A 118 -21.75 7.29 7.94
N VAL A 119 -22.30 8.49 7.76
CA VAL A 119 -23.12 8.81 6.59
C VAL A 119 -22.19 8.68 5.40
N GLU A 120 -22.50 7.74 4.52
CA GLU A 120 -21.79 7.59 3.26
C GLU A 120 -21.85 8.95 2.55
N PRO A 121 -20.70 9.56 2.20
CA PRO A 121 -20.71 10.88 1.62
C PRO A 121 -21.46 10.86 0.28
N ASP A 122 -22.47 11.70 0.14
CA ASP A 122 -23.20 11.85 -1.11
C ASP A 122 -22.29 12.52 -2.15
N TYR A 123 -22.19 11.92 -3.33
CA TYR A 123 -21.42 12.47 -4.45
C TYR A 123 -22.34 13.05 -5.54
N CYS A 124 -21.89 14.11 -6.18
CA CYS A 124 -22.60 14.75 -7.27
C CYS A 124 -22.63 13.84 -8.51
N PRO A 125 -23.80 13.46 -9.05
CA PRO A 125 -23.89 12.59 -10.22
C PRO A 125 -23.33 13.23 -11.51
N LYS A 126 -23.13 14.55 -11.54
CA LYS A 126 -22.62 15.27 -12.71
C LYS A 126 -21.11 15.42 -12.74
N CYS A 127 -20.45 15.54 -11.59
CA CYS A 127 -19.02 15.86 -11.53
C CYS A 127 -18.21 15.07 -10.49
N GLY A 128 -18.86 14.20 -9.71
CA GLY A 128 -18.20 13.38 -8.69
C GLY A 128 -17.70 14.15 -7.46
N ALA A 129 -17.89 15.46 -7.38
CA ALA A 129 -17.57 16.23 -6.19
C ALA A 129 -18.53 15.91 -5.03
N LEU A 130 -18.09 16.12 -3.79
CA LEU A 130 -18.90 15.90 -2.60
C LEU A 130 -20.13 16.83 -2.58
N LEU A 131 -21.25 16.32 -2.10
CA LEU A 131 -22.43 17.12 -1.78
C LEU A 131 -22.39 17.53 -0.31
N GLU A 132 -22.76 18.77 -0.03
CA GLU A 132 -22.98 19.22 1.35
C GLU A 132 -24.41 19.75 1.52
N ILE A 133 -24.98 19.57 2.70
CA ILE A 133 -26.28 20.15 3.05
C ILE A 133 -26.05 21.60 3.47
N ARG A 134 -26.60 22.57 2.72
CA ARG A 134 -26.67 23.99 3.11
C ARG A 134 -28.11 24.46 3.30
N VAL A 135 -28.27 25.48 4.12
CA VAL A 135 -29.54 26.21 4.28
C VAL A 135 -29.74 27.15 3.08
N SER A 136 -30.89 27.04 2.41
CA SER A 136 -31.24 28.00 1.36
C SER A 136 -31.64 29.35 1.96
N ARG A 137 -30.98 30.44 1.54
CA ARG A 137 -31.22 31.81 2.05
C ARG A 137 -32.43 32.52 1.42
N GLY A 138 -33.55 31.81 1.24
CA GLY A 138 -34.80 32.38 0.69
C GLY A 138 -35.72 32.92 1.78
N ALA A 139 -36.59 33.89 1.45
CA ALA A 139 -37.65 34.34 2.34
C ALA A 139 -38.68 33.21 2.53
N GLY A 140 -38.81 32.69 3.75
CA GLY A 140 -39.69 31.56 4.07
C GLY A 140 -39.09 30.62 5.12
N PRO A 141 -39.71 29.46 5.37
CA PRO A 141 -39.16 28.46 6.29
C PRO A 141 -37.80 27.95 5.80
N THR A 142 -36.88 27.71 6.74
CA THR A 142 -35.55 27.15 6.51
C THR A 142 -35.67 25.83 5.73
N ARG A 143 -35.13 25.79 4.51
CA ARG A 143 -35.02 24.56 3.71
C ARG A 143 -33.56 24.14 3.62
N TYR A 144 -33.31 22.88 3.92
CA TYR A 144 -32.03 22.22 3.72
C TYR A 144 -31.99 21.67 2.29
N LYS A 145 -30.94 21.99 1.53
CA LYS A 145 -30.70 21.50 0.17
C LYS A 145 -29.28 20.99 0.03
N LEU A 146 -29.07 19.98 -0.80
CA LEU A 146 -27.76 19.49 -1.19
C LEU A 146 -27.12 20.46 -2.19
N PHE A 147 -25.88 20.86 -1.94
CA PHE A 147 -25.07 21.71 -2.81
C PHE A 147 -23.81 20.96 -3.26
N CYS A 148 -23.51 21.03 -4.56
CA CYS A 148 -22.28 20.49 -5.11
C CYS A 148 -21.08 21.36 -4.71
N THR A 149 -20.01 20.74 -4.19
CA THR A 149 -18.74 21.42 -3.82
C THR A 149 -17.75 21.57 -4.98
N GLY A 150 -18.07 21.05 -6.16
CA GLY A 150 -17.20 21.14 -7.34
C GLY A 150 -16.96 22.60 -7.79
N SER A 151 -15.86 22.84 -8.50
CA SER A 151 -15.55 24.14 -9.10
C SER A 151 -15.41 23.98 -10.62
N PRO A 152 -16.38 24.48 -11.43
CA PRO A 152 -17.60 25.20 -11.04
C PRO A 152 -18.67 24.29 -10.40
N ALA A 153 -19.49 24.86 -9.52
CA ALA A 153 -20.54 24.12 -8.81
C ALA A 153 -21.66 23.69 -9.77
N CYS A 154 -22.00 22.41 -9.74
CA CYS A 154 -23.12 21.88 -10.52
C CYS A 154 -24.46 22.37 -9.96
N ARG A 155 -25.38 22.77 -10.84
CA ARG A 155 -26.80 22.93 -10.47
C ARG A 155 -27.44 21.54 -10.39
N LEU A 156 -27.83 21.15 -9.19
CA LEU A 156 -28.58 19.93 -8.87
C LEU A 156 -30.06 20.27 -8.75
#